data_AF-A0AAE9DRC1-F1
#
_entry.id   AF-A0AAE9DRC1-F1
#
_cell.length_a   1.000
_cell.length_b   1.000
_cell.length_c   1.000
_cell.angle_alpha   90.00
_cell.angle_beta   90.00
_cell.angle_gamma   90.00
#
_symmetry.space_group_name_H-M   'P 1'
#
loop_
_entity.id
_entity.type
_entity.pdbx_description
1 polymer ?
#
loop_
_entity_poly.entity_id
_entity_poly.type
_entity_poly.pdbx_seq_one_letter_code
_entity_poly.pdbx_strand_id
1 'polypeptide(L)'
;MSSQLPPAFKPIAHYIKIANENASRDPVIYYWSLLWMVLGSSTAKFDESSWRRLQKAIIVENEATELRDSLRDSIDAPDETMSNLLNSEEISRKILEKQVNCETIREKIEKLAAKICSGRRKIAEIDEKMERKVEDEAKLERKILNLERVEKENLKEKNKKKRVISIMIRLNSYRKLWMIEEVFAIFKLKIDGGPASTPPAPRHCSCQVIDTIRGIHLPQLTHLFQHPEPLTFAALQHAIHLFDVISRILNYAPKHSTESLRASVQKTWKKRLDREKFAESLIHLGRNVTQLREACGIPTMATDRTLGTLDEWIRIVIQKEKTTFERPVESVFSPASLFIDLKIV
;
A
#
# COMPACT_ATOMS: atom_id res chain seq x y z
N MET A 1 52.55 -118.41 24.51
CA MET A 1 53.35 -119.50 25.11
C MET A 1 52.51 -120.21 26.14
N SER A 2 52.55 -121.55 26.13
CA SER A 2 51.81 -122.42 27.04
C SER A 2 52.36 -122.29 28.47
N SER A 3 51.54 -121.87 29.42
CA SER A 3 51.51 -122.49 30.75
C SER A 3 50.44 -123.59 30.68
N GLN A 4 50.88 -124.82 30.94
CA GLN A 4 50.30 -126.06 30.42
C GLN A 4 48.88 -126.32 30.92
N LEU A 5 47.90 -126.21 30.01
CA LEU A 5 46.51 -126.59 30.28
C LEU A 5 46.40 -128.12 30.45
N PRO A 6 45.64 -128.61 31.46
CA PRO A 6 45.53 -130.03 31.78
C PRO A 6 45.07 -130.91 30.59
N PRO A 7 45.38 -132.22 30.58
CA PRO A 7 45.06 -133.12 29.47
C PRO A 7 43.58 -133.15 29.04
N ALA A 8 42.65 -132.76 29.93
CA ALA A 8 41.23 -132.63 29.66
C ALA A 8 40.82 -131.36 28.86
N PHE A 9 41.69 -130.36 28.75
CA PHE A 9 41.38 -129.04 28.14
C PHE A 9 42.03 -128.80 26.78
N LYS A 10 42.83 -129.75 26.26
CA LYS A 10 43.33 -129.71 24.88
C LYS A 10 42.24 -129.55 23.80
N PRO A 11 40.99 -130.02 23.96
CA PRO A 11 39.94 -129.81 22.95
C PRO A 11 39.46 -128.36 22.83
N ILE A 12 39.54 -127.54 23.90
CA ILE A 12 38.89 -126.22 23.96
C ILE A 12 39.75 -125.11 23.34
N ALA A 13 41.08 -125.20 23.45
CA ALA A 13 42.00 -124.20 22.89
C ALA A 13 41.91 -124.07 21.35
N HIS A 14 41.49 -125.14 20.66
CA HIS A 14 41.27 -125.15 19.21
C HIS A 14 40.10 -124.24 18.80
N TYR A 15 38.99 -124.25 19.55
CA TYR A 15 37.79 -123.46 19.22
C TYR A 15 37.97 -121.96 19.52
N ILE A 16 38.72 -121.59 20.56
CA ILE A 16 39.04 -120.18 20.87
C ILE A 16 39.85 -119.53 19.74
N LYS A 17 40.80 -120.29 19.17
CA LYS A 17 41.64 -119.79 18.07
C LYS A 17 40.80 -119.55 16.80
N ILE A 18 39.91 -120.50 16.46
CA ILE A 18 38.97 -120.36 15.33
C ILE A 18 38.02 -119.18 15.53
N ALA A 19 37.53 -118.97 16.76
CA ALA A 19 36.68 -117.82 17.06
C ALA A 19 37.42 -116.51 16.76
N ASN A 20 38.57 -116.28 17.40
CA ASN A 20 39.29 -115.01 17.27
C ASN A 20 39.80 -114.73 15.84
N GLU A 21 40.12 -115.74 15.05
CA GLU A 21 40.51 -115.57 13.64
C GLU A 21 39.32 -115.16 12.73
N ASN A 22 38.08 -115.42 13.15
CA ASN A 22 36.87 -115.11 12.39
C ASN A 22 36.03 -113.94 12.95
N ALA A 23 36.41 -113.37 14.11
CA ALA A 23 35.67 -112.31 14.80
C ALA A 23 35.36 -111.06 13.94
N SER A 24 36.21 -110.74 12.98
CA SER A 24 36.05 -109.60 12.06
C SER A 24 35.64 -110.00 10.64
N ARG A 25 35.59 -111.29 10.30
CA ARG A 25 35.36 -111.80 8.94
C ARG A 25 34.03 -112.51 8.77
N ASP A 26 33.61 -113.26 9.78
CA ASP A 26 32.31 -113.93 9.78
C ASP A 26 31.78 -113.99 11.22
N PRO A 27 30.95 -113.02 11.63
CA PRO A 27 30.39 -112.95 12.99
C PRO A 27 29.65 -114.23 13.36
N VAL A 28 29.11 -114.93 12.36
CA VAL A 28 28.35 -116.16 12.51
C VAL A 28 29.27 -117.28 13.03
N ILE A 29 30.46 -117.46 12.44
CA ILE A 29 31.45 -118.43 12.93
C ILE A 29 31.96 -118.06 14.33
N TYR A 30 32.13 -116.76 14.62
CA TYR A 30 32.57 -116.27 15.93
C TYR A 30 31.59 -116.66 17.05
N TYR A 31 30.30 -116.33 16.89
CA TYR A 31 29.28 -116.64 17.88
C TYR A 31 29.00 -118.15 17.96
N TRP A 32 29.12 -118.91 16.85
CA TRP A 32 28.98 -120.38 16.87
C TRP A 32 30.06 -121.06 17.70
N SER A 33 31.30 -120.59 17.56
CA SER A 33 32.46 -121.12 18.28
C SER A 33 32.35 -120.85 19.79
N LEU A 34 31.85 -119.67 20.18
CA LEU A 34 31.56 -119.33 21.58
C LEU A 34 30.42 -120.18 22.16
N LEU A 35 29.36 -120.43 21.37
CA LEU A 35 28.24 -121.27 21.81
C LEU A 35 28.69 -122.72 22.09
N TRP A 36 29.53 -123.29 21.21
CA TRP A 36 30.10 -124.63 21.38
C TRP A 36 31.06 -124.73 22.57
N MET A 37 31.75 -123.65 22.92
CA MET A 37 32.58 -123.60 24.14
C MET A 37 31.76 -123.70 25.42
N VAL A 38 30.55 -123.12 25.45
CA VAL A 38 29.69 -123.11 26.64
C VAL A 38 28.94 -124.43 26.83
N LEU A 39 28.66 -125.18 25.75
CA LEU A 39 27.79 -126.36 25.77
C LEU A 39 28.50 -127.72 25.90
N GLY A 40 29.80 -127.74 26.25
CA GLY A 40 30.71 -128.90 26.24
C GLY A 40 30.07 -130.31 26.31
N SER A 41 30.35 -131.14 25.29
CA SER A 41 30.02 -132.58 25.15
C SER A 41 28.71 -133.09 25.78
N SER A 42 27.67 -132.27 25.77
CA SER A 42 26.29 -132.66 26.07
C SER A 42 25.41 -132.45 24.84
N THR A 43 24.49 -133.39 24.63
CA THR A 43 23.70 -133.63 23.43
C THR A 43 22.64 -132.55 23.14
N ALA A 44 23.09 -131.32 22.84
CA ALA A 44 22.22 -130.29 22.28
C ALA A 44 22.01 -130.56 20.78
N LYS A 45 20.78 -130.91 20.37
CA LYS A 45 20.43 -131.02 18.95
C LYS A 45 20.46 -129.63 18.31
N PHE A 46 21.28 -129.50 17.28
CA PHE A 46 21.33 -128.32 16.41
C PHE A 46 19.95 -128.04 15.78
N ASP A 47 19.39 -126.85 16.05
CA ASP A 47 18.17 -126.36 15.43
C ASP A 47 18.50 -125.29 14.38
N GLU A 48 18.53 -125.74 13.12
CA GLU A 48 18.73 -124.91 11.92
C GLU A 48 17.79 -123.69 11.87
N SER A 49 16.59 -123.80 12.43
CA SER A 49 15.58 -122.72 12.35
C SER A 49 15.92 -121.53 13.24
N SER A 50 16.43 -121.79 14.45
CA SER A 50 16.92 -120.77 15.37
C SER A 50 18.18 -120.08 14.82
N TRP A 51 19.04 -120.81 14.12
CA TRP A 51 20.25 -120.29 13.49
C TRP A 51 19.96 -119.29 12.37
N ARG A 52 19.03 -119.64 11.46
CA ARG A 52 18.62 -118.73 10.39
C ARG A 52 17.94 -117.46 10.89
N ARG A 53 17.21 -117.53 12.02
CA ARG A 53 16.62 -116.35 12.65
C ARG A 53 17.69 -115.39 13.18
N LEU A 54 18.74 -115.92 13.80
CA LEU A 54 19.86 -115.11 14.28
C LEU A 54 20.60 -114.42 13.13
N GLN A 55 20.90 -115.16 12.05
CA GLN A 55 21.48 -114.58 10.83
C GLN A 55 20.62 -113.45 10.27
N LYS A 56 19.31 -113.64 10.20
CA LYS A 56 18.39 -112.64 9.65
C LYS A 56 18.28 -111.40 10.53
N ALA A 57 18.28 -111.56 11.86
CA ALA A 57 18.24 -110.44 12.80
C ALA A 57 19.51 -109.58 12.74
N ILE A 58 20.69 -110.20 12.59
CA ILE A 58 21.96 -109.48 12.46
C ILE A 58 22.03 -108.69 11.14
N ILE A 59 21.50 -109.23 10.04
CA ILE A 59 21.45 -108.51 8.75
C ILE A 59 20.57 -107.26 8.86
N VAL A 60 19.36 -107.39 9.42
CA VAL A 60 18.43 -106.26 9.57
C VAL A 60 19.00 -105.17 10.49
N GLU A 61 19.67 -105.55 11.57
CA GLU A 61 20.29 -104.59 12.49
C GLU A 61 21.45 -103.83 11.82
N ASN A 62 22.28 -104.52 11.03
CA ASN A 62 23.33 -103.87 10.25
C ASN A 62 22.76 -102.91 9.19
N GLU A 63 21.72 -103.32 8.46
CA GLU A 63 21.04 -102.45 7.48
C GLU A 63 20.46 -101.18 8.14
N ALA A 64 19.86 -101.31 9.33
CA ALA A 64 19.33 -100.17 10.09
C ALA A 64 20.45 -99.24 10.62
N THR A 65 21.58 -99.83 11.01
CA THR A 65 22.77 -99.10 11.48
C THR A 65 23.39 -98.29 10.35
N GLU A 66 23.55 -98.91 9.16
CA GLU A 66 24.05 -98.25 7.95
C GLU A 66 23.12 -97.12 7.46
N LEU A 67 21.80 -97.34 7.49
CA LEU A 67 20.82 -96.32 7.10
C LEU A 67 20.86 -95.10 8.02
N ARG A 68 20.93 -95.32 9.33
CA ARG A 68 21.02 -94.23 10.31
C ARG A 68 22.32 -93.44 10.14
N ASP A 69 23.43 -94.14 9.95
CA ASP A 69 24.74 -93.49 9.79
C ASP A 69 24.79 -92.71 8.46
N SER A 70 24.17 -93.22 7.38
CA SER A 70 23.97 -92.49 6.12
C SER A 70 23.09 -91.23 6.26
N LEU A 71 22.00 -91.30 7.02
CA LEU A 71 21.14 -90.13 7.28
C LEU A 71 21.87 -89.06 8.09
N ARG A 72 22.66 -89.48 9.09
CA ARG A 72 23.49 -88.59 9.89
C ARG A 72 24.58 -87.93 9.05
N ASP A 73 25.25 -88.69 8.19
CA ASP A 73 26.23 -88.16 7.25
C ASP A 73 25.60 -87.16 6.27
N SER A 74 24.34 -87.34 5.84
CA SER A 74 23.62 -86.35 5.01
C SER A 74 23.24 -85.05 5.74
N ILE A 75 23.25 -85.04 7.07
CA ILE A 75 23.01 -83.85 7.89
C ILE A 75 24.33 -83.14 8.20
N ASP A 76 25.37 -83.91 8.55
CA ASP A 76 26.70 -83.40 8.89
C ASP A 76 27.50 -82.98 7.64
N ALA A 77 27.23 -83.58 6.48
CA ALA A 77 27.77 -83.23 5.15
C ALA A 77 26.62 -83.25 4.11
N PRO A 78 25.90 -82.13 3.93
CA PRO A 78 24.70 -82.07 3.10
C PRO A 78 24.99 -82.51 1.67
N ASP A 79 24.23 -83.50 1.22
CA ASP A 79 24.20 -83.93 -0.17
C ASP A 79 23.61 -82.82 -1.06
N GLU A 80 23.77 -82.95 -2.38
CA GLU A 80 23.32 -81.96 -3.36
C GLU A 80 21.81 -81.65 -3.22
N THR A 81 21.03 -82.65 -2.81
CA THR A 81 19.58 -82.57 -2.58
C THR A 81 19.23 -81.67 -1.38
N MET A 82 19.86 -81.88 -0.21
CA MET A 82 19.63 -81.06 0.98
C MET A 82 20.12 -79.62 0.77
N SER A 83 21.25 -79.43 0.08
CA SER A 83 21.76 -78.10 -0.30
C SER A 83 20.77 -77.34 -1.18
N ASN A 84 20.14 -78.01 -2.16
CA ASN A 84 19.15 -77.42 -3.05
C ASN A 84 17.85 -77.01 -2.32
N LEU A 85 17.39 -77.79 -1.34
CA LEU A 85 16.22 -77.45 -0.53
C LEU A 85 16.46 -76.21 0.34
N LEU A 86 17.60 -76.14 1.04
CA LEU A 86 17.99 -74.97 1.83
C LEU A 86 18.14 -73.72 0.96
N ASN A 87 18.73 -73.86 -0.23
CA ASN A 87 18.83 -72.76 -1.20
C ASN A 87 17.44 -72.32 -1.70
N SER A 88 16.51 -73.25 -1.93
CA SER A 88 15.13 -72.94 -2.33
C SER A 88 14.36 -72.19 -1.25
N GLU A 89 14.49 -72.58 0.02
CA GLU A 89 13.89 -71.84 1.14
C GLU A 89 14.48 -70.44 1.28
N GLU A 90 15.81 -70.31 1.13
CA GLU A 90 16.48 -69.01 1.19
C GLU A 90 16.07 -68.08 0.03
N ILE A 91 15.92 -68.62 -1.18
CA ILE A 91 15.39 -67.88 -2.33
C ILE A 91 13.93 -67.47 -2.07
N SER A 92 13.11 -68.37 -1.54
CA SER A 92 11.70 -68.08 -1.21
C SER A 92 11.57 -66.99 -0.16
N ARG A 93 12.43 -67.01 0.86
CA ARG A 93 12.53 -65.96 1.89
C ARG A 93 12.92 -64.61 1.28
N LYS A 94 13.90 -64.59 0.37
CA LYS A 94 14.29 -63.39 -0.38
C LYS A 94 13.17 -62.86 -1.28
N ILE A 95 12.40 -63.74 -1.92
CA ILE A 95 11.23 -63.34 -2.73
C ILE A 95 10.19 -62.65 -1.86
N LEU A 96 9.83 -63.25 -0.71
CA LEU A 96 8.91 -62.65 0.26
C LEU A 96 9.41 -61.29 0.76
N GLU A 97 10.69 -61.17 1.13
CA GLU A 97 11.29 -59.91 1.55
C GLU A 97 11.23 -58.83 0.45
N LYS A 98 11.48 -59.22 -0.81
CA LYS A 98 11.36 -58.30 -1.95
C LYS A 98 9.91 -57.90 -2.22
N GLN A 99 8.95 -58.80 -2.07
CA GLN A 99 7.52 -58.50 -2.22
C GLN A 99 7.06 -57.47 -1.20
N VAL A 100 7.39 -57.65 0.09
CA VAL A 100 7.06 -56.69 1.15
C VAL A 100 7.71 -55.32 0.89
N ASN A 101 8.96 -55.31 0.43
CA ASN A 101 9.63 -54.06 0.04
C ASN A 101 8.94 -53.38 -1.16
N CYS A 102 8.50 -54.13 -2.16
CA CYS A 102 7.75 -53.60 -3.30
C CYS A 102 6.41 -53.01 -2.87
N GLU A 103 5.68 -53.65 -1.95
CA GLU A 103 4.44 -53.11 -1.38
C GLU A 103 4.69 -51.81 -0.62
N THR A 104 5.74 -51.75 0.19
CA THR A 104 6.16 -50.54 0.91
C THR A 104 6.48 -49.39 -0.04
N ILE A 105 7.12 -49.67 -1.18
CA ILE A 105 7.40 -48.67 -2.21
C ILE A 105 6.12 -48.25 -2.92
N ARG A 106 5.21 -49.17 -3.24
CA ARG A 106 3.89 -48.84 -3.83
C ARG A 106 3.08 -47.91 -2.94
N GLU A 107 3.02 -48.17 -1.64
CA GLU A 107 2.37 -47.26 -0.69
C GLU A 107 3.01 -45.86 -0.67
N LYS A 108 4.35 -45.78 -0.76
CA LYS A 108 5.05 -44.50 -0.84
C LYS A 108 4.70 -43.76 -2.14
N ILE A 109 4.59 -44.48 -3.26
CA ILE A 109 4.16 -43.92 -4.55
C ILE A 109 2.74 -43.38 -4.46
N GLU A 110 1.80 -44.12 -3.86
CA GLU A 110 0.42 -43.66 -3.67
C GLU A 110 0.35 -42.40 -2.79
N LYS A 111 1.09 -42.37 -1.68
CA LYS A 111 1.20 -41.19 -0.80
C LYS A 111 1.77 -39.98 -1.56
N LEU A 112 2.76 -40.19 -2.42
CA LEU A 112 3.31 -39.14 -3.28
C LEU A 112 2.31 -38.68 -4.34
N ALA A 113 1.60 -39.60 -4.99
CA ALA A 113 0.57 -39.28 -5.98
C ALA A 113 -0.58 -38.45 -5.37
N ALA A 114 -1.01 -38.80 -4.15
CA ALA A 114 -2.00 -38.03 -3.40
C ALA A 114 -1.50 -36.60 -3.10
N LYS A 115 -0.24 -36.45 -2.67
CA LYS A 115 0.39 -35.14 -2.46
C LYS A 115 0.42 -34.30 -3.75
N ILE A 116 0.83 -34.90 -4.88
CA ILE A 116 0.85 -34.23 -6.19
C ILE A 116 -0.56 -33.77 -6.58
N CYS A 117 -1.57 -34.61 -6.40
CA CYS A 117 -2.96 -34.26 -6.68
C CYS A 117 -3.43 -33.07 -5.82
N SER A 118 -3.12 -33.07 -4.53
CA SER A 118 -3.43 -31.94 -3.64
C SER A 118 -2.69 -30.65 -4.05
N GLY A 119 -1.43 -30.77 -4.50
CA GLY A 119 -0.63 -29.66 -5.00
C GLY A 119 -1.23 -29.05 -6.27
N ARG A 120 -1.67 -29.88 -7.22
CA ARG A 120 -2.35 -29.43 -8.44
C ARG A 120 -3.64 -28.66 -8.15
N ARG A 121 -4.44 -29.11 -7.17
CA ARG A 121 -5.64 -28.37 -6.75
C ARG A 121 -5.31 -26.98 -6.21
N LYS A 122 -4.29 -26.88 -5.35
CA LYS A 122 -3.83 -25.59 -4.82
C LYS A 122 -3.33 -24.65 -5.92
N ILE A 123 -2.63 -25.18 -6.92
CA ILE A 123 -2.18 -24.40 -8.08
C ILE A 123 -3.39 -23.87 -8.85
N ALA A 124 -4.39 -24.71 -9.14
CA ALA A 124 -5.60 -24.27 -9.83
C ALA A 124 -6.37 -23.18 -9.06
N GLU A 125 -6.45 -23.26 -7.73
CA GLU A 125 -7.05 -22.19 -6.90
C GLU A 125 -6.26 -20.88 -6.96
N ILE A 126 -4.93 -20.95 -7.08
CA ILE A 126 -4.07 -19.78 -7.26
C ILE A 126 -4.29 -19.18 -8.65
N ASP A 127 -4.34 -20.01 -9.69
CA ASP A 127 -4.59 -19.57 -11.06
C ASP A 127 -5.94 -18.85 -11.18
N GLU A 128 -7.00 -19.40 -10.59
CA GLU A 128 -8.33 -18.74 -10.55
C GLU A 128 -8.29 -17.40 -9.81
N LYS A 129 -7.55 -17.31 -8.70
CA LYS A 129 -7.35 -16.04 -7.98
C LYS A 129 -6.56 -15.03 -8.81
N MET A 130 -5.59 -15.49 -9.59
CA MET A 130 -4.80 -14.65 -10.49
C MET A 130 -5.65 -14.11 -11.63
N GLU A 131 -6.48 -14.95 -12.26
CA GLU A 131 -7.42 -14.53 -13.30
C GLU A 131 -8.40 -13.44 -12.79
N ARG A 132 -8.97 -13.64 -11.59
CA ARG A 132 -9.84 -12.62 -10.97
C ARG A 132 -9.12 -11.28 -10.75
N LYS A 133 -7.86 -11.32 -10.30
CA LYS A 133 -7.05 -10.10 -10.11
C LYS A 133 -6.79 -9.38 -11.43
N VAL A 134 -6.48 -10.11 -12.50
CA VAL A 134 -6.30 -9.54 -13.85
C VAL A 134 -7.58 -8.88 -14.34
N GLU A 135 -8.74 -9.50 -14.09
CA GLU A 135 -10.03 -8.90 -14.46
C GLU A 135 -10.32 -7.60 -13.67
N ASP A 136 -10.00 -7.58 -12.37
CA ASP A 136 -10.15 -6.41 -11.52
C ASP A 136 -9.19 -5.28 -11.91
N GLU A 137 -7.94 -5.61 -12.26
CA GLU A 137 -6.97 -4.67 -12.82
C GLU A 137 -7.50 -4.04 -14.12
N ALA A 138 -8.00 -4.83 -15.06
CA ALA A 138 -8.61 -4.35 -16.30
C ALA A 138 -9.88 -3.49 -16.06
N LYS A 139 -10.63 -3.73 -14.97
CA LYS A 139 -11.75 -2.86 -14.56
C LYS A 139 -11.25 -1.51 -14.04
N LEU A 140 -10.17 -1.52 -13.25
CA LEU A 140 -9.56 -0.30 -12.71
C LEU A 140 -8.94 0.55 -13.83
N GLU A 141 -8.22 -0.07 -14.77
CA GLU A 141 -7.67 0.62 -15.95
C GLU A 141 -8.75 1.33 -16.76
N ARG A 142 -9.88 0.65 -17.03
CA ARG A 142 -11.04 1.25 -17.70
C ARG A 142 -11.64 2.43 -16.93
N LYS A 143 -11.64 2.38 -15.60
CA LYS A 143 -12.09 3.50 -14.76
C LYS A 143 -11.12 4.67 -14.84
N ILE A 144 -9.82 4.41 -14.78
CA ILE A 144 -8.78 5.45 -14.91
C ILE A 144 -8.91 6.17 -16.25
N LEU A 145 -8.99 5.43 -17.37
CA LEU A 145 -9.17 6.01 -18.71
C LEU A 145 -10.41 6.90 -18.82
N ASN A 146 -11.52 6.50 -18.20
CA ASN A 146 -12.73 7.32 -18.15
C ASN A 146 -12.54 8.59 -17.33
N LEU A 147 -11.91 8.51 -16.16
CA LEU A 147 -11.63 9.66 -15.31
C LEU A 147 -10.68 10.65 -15.99
N GLU A 148 -9.63 10.18 -16.66
CA GLU A 148 -8.71 11.02 -17.43
C GLU A 148 -9.41 11.76 -18.57
N ARG A 149 -10.37 11.10 -19.24
CA ARG A 149 -11.18 11.74 -20.28
C ARG A 149 -12.03 12.86 -19.69
N VAL A 150 -12.73 12.60 -18.58
CA VAL A 150 -13.55 13.59 -17.88
C VAL A 150 -12.69 14.76 -17.37
N GLU A 151 -11.51 14.49 -16.83
CA GLU A 151 -10.57 15.52 -16.41
C GLU A 151 -10.15 16.43 -17.57
N LYS A 152 -9.79 15.84 -18.72
CA LYS A 152 -9.42 16.60 -19.92
C LYS A 152 -10.58 17.47 -20.42
N GLU A 153 -11.80 16.96 -20.41
CA GLU A 153 -13.01 17.72 -20.78
C GLU A 153 -13.27 18.87 -19.80
N ASN A 154 -13.22 18.59 -18.49
CA ASN A 154 -13.39 19.60 -17.43
C ASN A 154 -12.31 20.68 -17.49
N LEU A 155 -11.05 20.32 -17.78
CA LEU A 155 -9.96 21.28 -17.91
C LEU A 155 -10.17 22.21 -19.11
N LYS A 156 -10.63 21.67 -20.25
CA LYS A 156 -11.00 22.48 -21.43
C LYS A 156 -12.13 23.44 -21.10
N GLU A 157 -13.17 22.98 -20.42
CA GLU A 157 -14.31 23.83 -20.05
C GLU A 157 -13.90 24.90 -19.03
N LYS A 158 -13.10 24.54 -18.02
CA LYS A 158 -12.53 25.47 -17.03
C LYS A 158 -11.70 26.56 -17.72
N ASN A 159 -10.84 26.21 -18.66
CA ASN A 159 -10.03 27.17 -19.41
C ASN A 159 -10.90 28.12 -20.25
N LYS A 160 -11.96 27.60 -20.90
CA LYS A 160 -12.94 28.42 -21.62
C LYS A 160 -13.64 29.39 -20.68
N LYS A 161 -14.13 28.93 -19.52
CA LYS A 161 -14.78 29.77 -18.51
C LYS A 161 -13.83 30.83 -17.96
N LYS A 162 -12.57 30.47 -17.65
CA LYS A 162 -11.54 31.41 -17.18
C LYS A 162 -11.31 32.53 -18.19
N ARG A 163 -11.22 32.21 -19.49
CA ARG A 163 -11.08 33.21 -20.55
C ARG A 163 -12.27 34.17 -20.60
N VAL A 164 -13.50 33.65 -20.56
CA VAL A 164 -14.71 34.47 -20.56
C VAL A 164 -14.77 35.39 -19.35
N ILE A 165 -14.54 34.86 -18.15
CA ILE A 165 -14.53 35.63 -16.90
C ILE A 165 -13.45 36.73 -16.97
N SER A 166 -12.26 36.41 -17.46
CA SER A 166 -11.16 37.36 -17.61
C SER A 166 -11.50 38.52 -18.57
N ILE A 167 -12.21 38.24 -19.66
CA ILE A 167 -12.74 39.27 -20.57
C ILE A 167 -13.81 40.12 -19.86
N MET A 168 -14.76 39.48 -19.16
CA MET A 168 -15.83 40.18 -18.44
C MET A 168 -15.28 41.12 -17.36
N ILE A 169 -14.27 40.69 -16.61
CA ILE A 169 -13.61 41.54 -15.60
C ILE A 169 -13.01 42.77 -16.29
N ARG A 170 -12.25 42.62 -17.38
CA ARG A 170 -11.66 43.75 -18.12
C ARG A 170 -12.71 44.74 -18.64
N LEU A 171 -13.79 44.24 -19.26
CA LEU A 171 -14.88 45.07 -19.76
C LEU A 171 -15.58 45.83 -18.62
N ASN A 172 -15.80 45.17 -17.48
CA ASN A 172 -16.38 45.78 -16.30
C ASN A 172 -15.47 46.89 -15.74
N SER A 173 -14.17 46.62 -15.61
CA SER A 173 -13.17 47.60 -15.17
C SER A 173 -13.12 48.82 -16.08
N TYR A 174 -13.12 48.61 -17.41
CA TYR A 174 -13.13 49.69 -18.38
C TYR A 174 -14.37 50.56 -18.25
N ARG A 175 -15.56 49.94 -18.18
CA ARG A 175 -16.83 50.65 -18.01
C ARG A 175 -16.85 51.45 -16.71
N LYS A 176 -16.41 50.86 -15.60
CA LYS A 176 -16.34 51.54 -14.29
C LYS A 176 -15.42 52.75 -14.34
N LEU A 177 -14.23 52.60 -14.93
CA LEU A 177 -13.28 53.70 -15.07
C LEU A 177 -13.87 54.86 -15.87
N TRP A 178 -14.48 54.54 -17.02
CA TRP A 178 -15.12 55.55 -17.87
C TRP A 178 -16.26 56.29 -17.15
N MET A 179 -17.13 55.56 -16.45
CA MET A 179 -18.18 56.17 -15.63
C MET A 179 -17.61 57.06 -14.52
N ILE A 180 -16.49 56.67 -13.89
CA ILE A 180 -15.84 57.48 -12.87
C ILE A 180 -15.27 58.77 -13.49
N GLU A 181 -14.61 58.69 -14.64
CA GLU A 181 -14.12 59.87 -15.37
C GLU A 181 -15.24 60.86 -15.69
N GLU A 182 -16.38 60.37 -16.19
CA GLU A 182 -17.58 61.20 -16.43
C GLU A 182 -18.08 61.87 -15.14
N VAL A 183 -18.12 61.12 -14.03
CA VAL A 183 -18.53 61.64 -12.73
C VAL A 183 -17.58 62.74 -12.26
N PHE A 184 -16.26 62.56 -12.36
CA PHE A 184 -15.30 63.62 -12.04
C PHE A 184 -15.48 64.87 -12.93
N ALA A 185 -15.80 64.69 -14.21
CA ALA A 185 -16.12 65.79 -15.12
C ALA A 185 -17.41 66.54 -14.71
N ILE A 186 -18.44 65.84 -14.23
CA ILE A 186 -19.69 66.43 -13.72
C ILE A 186 -19.48 67.24 -12.43
N PHE A 187 -18.61 66.75 -11.54
CA PHE A 187 -18.29 67.42 -10.28
C PHE A 187 -17.22 68.50 -10.42
N LYS A 188 -16.50 68.57 -11.56
CA LYS A 188 -15.51 69.61 -11.90
C LYS A 188 -14.54 69.87 -10.75
N LEU A 189 -13.86 68.82 -10.31
CA LEU A 189 -12.86 68.92 -9.27
C LEU A 189 -11.66 69.72 -9.78
N LYS A 190 -11.23 70.75 -9.04
CA LYS A 190 -10.00 71.49 -9.33
C LYS A 190 -9.18 71.57 -8.06
N ILE A 191 -7.97 71.02 -8.13
CA ILE A 191 -7.03 70.93 -7.02
C ILE A 191 -5.91 71.93 -7.25
N ASP A 192 -5.63 72.71 -6.21
CA ASP A 192 -4.51 73.64 -6.24
C ASP A 192 -3.20 72.89 -5.96
N GLY A 193 -2.22 73.08 -6.85
CA GLY A 193 -0.87 72.52 -6.77
C GLY A 193 0.03 73.23 -5.75
N GLY A 194 -0.49 74.25 -5.04
CA GLY A 194 0.23 75.03 -4.04
C GLY A 194 0.59 76.44 -4.53
N PRO A 195 1.49 77.15 -3.84
CA PRO A 195 1.77 78.58 -4.07
C PRO A 195 2.23 78.97 -5.49
N ALA A 196 2.62 77.99 -6.31
CA ALA A 196 3.04 78.19 -7.71
C ALA A 196 1.88 78.08 -8.73
N SER A 197 0.75 77.50 -8.34
CA SER A 197 -0.47 77.52 -9.14
C SER A 197 -1.24 78.79 -8.82
N THR A 198 -1.79 79.44 -9.85
CA THR A 198 -2.61 80.65 -9.69
C THR A 198 -4.09 80.31 -9.85
N PRO A 199 -4.79 79.86 -8.79
CA PRO A 199 -6.23 79.94 -8.77
C PRO A 199 -6.67 81.37 -8.47
N PRO A 200 -7.80 81.84 -9.00
CA PRO A 200 -8.44 83.04 -8.51
C PRO A 200 -8.90 82.76 -7.08
N ALA A 201 -8.14 83.22 -6.09
CA ALA A 201 -8.55 83.10 -4.70
C ALA A 201 -9.92 83.76 -4.53
N PRO A 202 -10.90 83.11 -3.88
CA PRO A 202 -12.10 83.80 -3.44
C PRO A 202 -11.65 85.02 -2.63
N ARG A 203 -12.26 86.19 -2.87
CA ARG A 203 -11.84 87.50 -2.29
C ARG A 203 -11.77 87.53 -0.75
N HIS A 204 -12.17 86.46 -0.06
CA HIS A 204 -12.30 86.33 1.40
C HIS A 204 -11.69 85.04 1.97
N CYS A 205 -10.83 84.32 1.23
CA CYS A 205 -10.21 83.06 1.68
C CYS A 205 -8.73 83.29 2.06
N SER A 206 -8.32 82.81 3.24
CA SER A 206 -6.93 82.84 3.74
C SER A 206 -6.23 81.48 3.68
N CYS A 207 -6.85 80.47 3.06
CA CYS A 207 -6.25 79.14 2.91
C CYS A 207 -5.00 79.21 2.03
N GLN A 208 -3.96 78.46 2.41
CA GLN A 208 -2.74 78.33 1.60
C GLN A 208 -2.97 77.53 0.32
N VAL A 209 -4.00 76.68 0.30
CA VAL A 209 -4.32 75.79 -0.82
C VAL A 209 -5.83 75.78 -1.06
N ILE A 210 -6.24 75.97 -2.31
CA ILE A 210 -7.64 76.16 -2.68
C ILE A 210 -8.16 74.99 -3.53
N ASP A 211 -8.71 73.98 -2.87
CA ASP A 211 -9.40 72.87 -3.55
C ASP A 211 -10.88 73.20 -3.75
N THR A 212 -11.39 73.00 -4.98
CA THR A 212 -12.77 73.31 -5.32
C THR A 212 -13.50 72.14 -5.96
N ILE A 213 -14.78 72.01 -5.63
CA ILE A 213 -15.72 71.08 -6.25
C ILE A 213 -16.92 71.88 -6.77
N ARG A 214 -17.23 71.73 -8.06
CA ARG A 214 -18.20 72.58 -8.78
C ARG A 214 -17.94 74.08 -8.60
N GLY A 215 -16.67 74.47 -8.48
CA GLY A 215 -16.25 75.86 -8.28
C GLY A 215 -16.43 76.39 -6.85
N ILE A 216 -16.82 75.54 -5.89
CA ILE A 216 -16.98 75.90 -4.47
C ILE A 216 -15.79 75.35 -3.70
N HIS A 217 -15.12 76.21 -2.91
CA HIS A 217 -13.97 75.82 -2.10
C HIS A 217 -14.39 74.94 -0.91
N LEU A 218 -13.71 73.81 -0.72
CA LEU A 218 -13.77 73.01 0.51
C LEU A 218 -12.52 73.28 1.35
N PRO A 219 -12.62 74.04 2.45
CA PRO A 219 -11.47 74.38 3.30
C PRO A 219 -10.95 73.17 4.07
N GLN A 220 -9.67 73.25 4.47
CA GLN A 220 -9.07 72.36 5.45
C GLN A 220 -9.72 72.50 6.83
N LEU A 221 -9.56 71.47 7.67
CA LEU A 221 -10.17 71.40 9.01
C LEU A 221 -9.84 72.61 9.88
N THR A 222 -8.62 73.14 9.75
CA THR A 222 -8.10 74.31 10.49
C THR A 222 -8.78 75.63 10.12
N HIS A 223 -9.23 75.78 8.88
CA HIS A 223 -9.82 77.02 8.35
C HIS A 223 -11.33 76.92 8.10
N LEU A 224 -11.94 75.80 8.48
CA LEU A 224 -13.30 75.41 8.11
C LEU A 224 -14.36 76.47 8.49
N PHE A 225 -14.25 77.04 9.70
CA PHE A 225 -15.21 78.00 10.23
C PHE A 225 -14.86 79.47 9.92
N GLN A 226 -13.82 79.73 9.13
CA GLN A 226 -13.46 81.05 8.61
C GLN A 226 -14.15 81.37 7.27
N HIS A 227 -14.94 80.43 6.75
CA HIS A 227 -15.57 80.49 5.44
C HIS A 227 -17.08 80.63 5.52
N PRO A 228 -17.74 81.16 4.46
CA PRO A 228 -19.20 81.24 4.40
C PRO A 228 -19.84 79.87 4.56
N GLU A 229 -20.63 79.72 5.63
CA GLU A 229 -21.29 78.46 5.99
C GLU A 229 -22.02 77.79 4.81
N PRO A 230 -22.90 78.48 4.04
CA PRO A 230 -23.64 77.84 2.96
C PRO A 230 -22.74 77.25 1.87
N LEU A 231 -21.62 77.91 1.56
CA LEU A 231 -20.68 77.46 0.54
C LEU A 231 -19.92 76.22 1.03
N THR A 232 -19.42 76.23 2.27
CA THR A 232 -18.69 75.09 2.82
C THR A 232 -19.60 73.86 2.99
N PHE A 233 -20.87 74.07 3.36
CA PHE A 233 -21.88 73.01 3.37
C PHE A 233 -22.10 72.40 1.99
N ALA A 234 -22.33 73.23 0.98
CA ALA A 234 -22.52 72.77 -0.39
C ALA A 234 -21.29 72.00 -0.90
N ALA A 235 -20.09 72.48 -0.61
CA ALA A 235 -18.85 71.82 -0.98
C ALA A 235 -18.72 70.42 -0.35
N LEU A 236 -18.97 70.27 0.95
CA LEU A 236 -18.92 68.95 1.60
C LEU A 236 -20.04 68.03 1.09
N GLN A 237 -21.25 68.55 0.90
CA GLN A 237 -22.37 67.77 0.34
C GLN A 237 -22.04 67.25 -1.07
N HIS A 238 -21.42 68.07 -1.90
CA HIS A 238 -20.93 67.63 -3.21
C HIS A 238 -19.83 66.58 -3.09
N ALA A 239 -18.90 66.71 -2.15
CA ALA A 239 -17.84 65.73 -1.94
C ALA A 239 -18.38 64.38 -1.45
N ILE A 240 -19.33 64.38 -0.50
CA ILE A 240 -20.04 63.17 -0.05
C ILE A 240 -20.81 62.54 -1.21
N HIS A 241 -21.48 63.34 -2.04
CA HIS A 241 -22.23 62.82 -3.18
C HIS A 241 -21.31 62.23 -4.25
N LEU A 242 -20.20 62.88 -4.58
CA LEU A 242 -19.18 62.34 -5.47
C LEU A 242 -18.71 60.96 -4.98
N PHE A 243 -18.37 60.85 -3.70
CA PHE A 243 -17.90 59.60 -3.11
C PHE A 243 -18.99 58.51 -3.06
N ASP A 244 -20.24 58.88 -2.80
CA ASP A 244 -21.40 57.98 -2.86
C ASP A 244 -21.59 57.39 -4.26
N VAL A 245 -21.46 58.22 -5.31
CA VAL A 245 -21.54 57.76 -6.70
C VAL A 245 -20.37 56.84 -7.04
N ILE A 246 -19.14 57.18 -6.64
CA ILE A 246 -17.97 56.30 -6.82
C ILE A 246 -18.21 54.94 -6.15
N SER A 247 -18.72 54.95 -4.91
CA SER A 247 -19.01 53.74 -4.15
C SER A 247 -20.03 52.85 -4.88
N ARG A 248 -21.08 53.44 -5.46
CA ARG A 248 -22.08 52.71 -6.25
C ARG A 248 -21.51 52.14 -7.55
N ILE A 249 -20.70 52.92 -8.27
CA ILE A 249 -20.07 52.45 -9.52
C ILE A 249 -19.14 51.26 -9.23
N LEU A 250 -18.36 51.34 -8.15
CA LEU A 250 -17.42 50.28 -7.78
C LEU A 250 -18.08 49.10 -7.07
N ASN A 251 -19.34 49.24 -6.63
CA ASN A 251 -19.98 48.36 -5.66
C ASN A 251 -19.13 48.21 -4.38
N TYR A 252 -18.59 49.34 -3.92
CA TYR A 252 -17.68 49.46 -2.79
C TYR A 252 -18.45 49.86 -1.52
N ALA A 253 -18.20 49.15 -0.43
CA ALA A 253 -18.84 49.42 0.86
C ALA A 253 -17.93 50.34 1.71
N PRO A 254 -18.33 51.60 1.95
CA PRO A 254 -17.51 52.52 2.73
C PRO A 254 -17.60 52.23 4.23
N LYS A 255 -16.50 52.45 4.97
CA LYS A 255 -16.45 52.29 6.43
C LYS A 255 -17.49 53.16 7.16
N HIS A 256 -17.68 54.40 6.70
CA HIS A 256 -18.70 55.30 7.19
C HIS A 256 -19.77 55.51 6.11
N SER A 257 -21.03 55.22 6.41
CA SER A 257 -22.14 55.35 5.46
C SER A 257 -22.27 56.79 4.94
N THR A 258 -22.30 56.94 3.61
CA THR A 258 -22.48 58.25 2.93
C THR A 258 -23.81 58.91 3.26
N GLU A 259 -24.84 58.12 3.53
CA GLU A 259 -26.15 58.59 3.98
C GLU A 259 -26.08 59.22 5.38
N SER A 260 -25.37 58.56 6.31
CA SER A 260 -25.13 59.08 7.66
C SER A 260 -24.32 60.38 7.65
N LEU A 261 -23.28 60.45 6.79
CA LEU A 261 -22.50 61.67 6.59
C LEU A 261 -23.39 62.81 6.05
N ARG A 262 -24.23 62.51 5.04
CA ARG A 262 -25.15 63.49 4.44
C ARG A 262 -26.14 64.02 5.47
N ALA A 263 -26.72 63.16 6.31
CA ALA A 263 -27.66 63.52 7.36
C ALA A 263 -27.03 64.39 8.46
N SER A 264 -25.76 64.12 8.78
CA SER A 264 -24.99 64.88 9.76
C SER A 264 -24.69 66.32 9.30
N VAL A 265 -24.79 66.58 7.99
CA VAL A 265 -24.43 67.83 7.32
C VAL A 265 -25.70 68.61 6.87
N GLN A 266 -26.81 68.50 7.60
CA GLN A 266 -28.08 69.18 7.27
C GLN A 266 -28.42 70.40 8.14
N LYS A 267 -27.74 70.57 9.29
CA LYS A 267 -28.08 71.61 10.28
C LYS A 267 -27.07 72.74 10.27
N THR A 268 -27.51 73.96 10.57
CA THR A 268 -26.62 75.12 10.65
C THR A 268 -25.58 75.00 11.76
N TRP A 269 -24.39 75.56 11.57
CA TRP A 269 -23.27 75.60 12.53
C TRP A 269 -23.43 76.63 13.67
N LYS A 270 -24.67 77.01 14.01
CA LYS A 270 -24.94 77.93 15.12
C LYS A 270 -24.58 77.32 16.48
N LYS A 271 -24.76 76.01 16.65
CA LYS A 271 -24.42 75.29 17.89
C LYS A 271 -23.05 74.62 17.75
N ARG A 272 -22.31 74.55 18.86
CA ARG A 272 -21.02 73.85 18.94
C ARG A 272 -21.12 72.39 18.48
N LEU A 273 -22.15 71.68 18.92
CA LEU A 273 -22.39 70.28 18.54
C LEU A 273 -22.58 70.10 17.01
N ASP A 274 -23.22 71.06 16.34
CA ASP A 274 -23.45 70.98 14.89
C ASP A 274 -22.14 71.26 14.12
N ARG A 275 -21.25 72.10 14.66
CA ARG A 275 -19.88 72.29 14.13
C ARG A 275 -19.03 71.03 14.26
N GLU A 276 -19.07 70.40 15.43
CA GLU A 276 -18.35 69.14 15.71
C GLU A 276 -18.81 68.04 14.75
N LYS A 277 -20.14 67.86 14.57
CA LYS A 277 -20.69 66.89 13.60
C LYS A 277 -20.26 67.15 12.17
N PHE A 278 -20.17 68.41 11.75
CA PHE A 278 -19.68 68.72 10.42
C PHE A 278 -18.20 68.37 10.25
N ALA A 279 -17.37 68.76 11.21
CA ALA A 279 -15.94 68.43 11.23
C ALA A 279 -15.73 66.91 11.23
N GLU A 280 -16.48 66.17 12.04
CA GLU A 280 -16.50 64.70 12.05
C GLU A 280 -16.90 64.12 10.69
N SER A 281 -17.90 64.70 10.04
CA SER A 281 -18.35 64.24 8.72
C SER A 281 -17.27 64.41 7.65
N LEU A 282 -16.53 65.52 7.68
CA LEU A 282 -15.37 65.74 6.82
C LEU A 282 -14.24 64.73 7.12
N ILE A 283 -13.93 64.49 8.39
CA ILE A 283 -12.92 63.49 8.80
C ILE A 283 -13.31 62.08 8.36
N HIS A 284 -14.57 61.70 8.55
CA HIS A 284 -15.09 60.39 8.14
C HIS A 284 -15.08 60.22 6.62
N LEU A 285 -15.40 61.28 5.86
CA LEU A 285 -15.24 61.26 4.42
C LEU A 285 -13.77 61.06 4.02
N GLY A 286 -12.84 61.78 4.64
CA GLY A 286 -11.40 61.59 4.43
C GLY A 286 -10.96 60.15 4.69
N ARG A 287 -11.41 59.55 5.80
CA ARG A 287 -11.15 58.13 6.12
C ARG A 287 -11.72 57.15 5.09
N ASN A 288 -12.91 57.43 4.56
CA ASN A 288 -13.47 56.62 3.48
C ASN A 288 -12.63 56.70 2.20
N VAL A 289 -12.11 57.88 1.85
CA VAL A 289 -11.20 58.07 0.70
C VAL A 289 -9.87 57.34 0.93
N THR A 290 -9.30 57.43 2.14
CA THR A 290 -8.11 56.66 2.52
C THR A 290 -8.33 55.15 2.36
N GLN A 291 -9.47 54.65 2.84
CA GLN A 291 -9.82 53.24 2.70
C GLN A 291 -9.94 52.81 1.24
N LEU A 292 -10.53 53.65 0.38
CA LEU A 292 -10.62 53.40 -1.06
C LEU A 292 -9.21 53.30 -1.70
N ARG A 293 -8.30 54.20 -1.32
CA ARG A 293 -6.89 54.16 -1.76
C ARG A 293 -6.19 52.89 -1.29
N GLU A 294 -6.35 52.52 -0.02
CA GLU A 294 -5.79 51.28 0.53
C GLU A 294 -6.34 50.02 -0.15
N ALA A 295 -7.62 50.01 -0.52
CA ALA A 295 -8.24 48.94 -1.30
C ALA A 295 -7.67 48.83 -2.72
N CYS A 296 -7.12 49.94 -3.24
CA CYS A 296 -6.35 49.98 -4.49
C CYS A 296 -4.84 49.72 -4.28
N GLY A 297 -4.36 49.58 -3.04
CA GLY A 297 -2.93 49.38 -2.76
C GLY A 297 -2.10 50.66 -2.80
N ILE A 298 -2.76 51.83 -2.74
CA ILE A 298 -2.16 53.15 -2.76
C ILE A 298 -2.03 53.64 -1.31
N PRO A 299 -0.82 53.94 -0.81
CA PRO A 299 -0.65 54.54 0.51
C PRO A 299 -1.24 55.95 0.52
N THR A 300 -1.77 56.35 1.67
CA THR A 300 -2.25 57.71 1.89
C THR A 300 -1.37 58.35 2.95
N MET A 301 -0.67 59.42 2.59
CA MET A 301 -0.01 60.27 3.59
C MET A 301 -1.09 60.99 4.40
N ALA A 302 -0.89 61.15 5.71
CA ALA A 302 -1.85 61.82 6.59
C ALA A 302 -2.09 63.26 6.12
N THR A 303 -3.12 63.43 5.29
CA THR A 303 -3.47 64.66 4.61
C THR A 303 -4.91 65.00 4.96
N ASP A 304 -5.13 66.25 5.36
CA ASP A 304 -6.47 66.80 5.63
C ASP A 304 -7.18 67.25 4.34
N ARG A 305 -6.51 67.14 3.19
CA ARG A 305 -7.00 67.52 1.85
C ARG A 305 -7.81 66.42 1.18
N THR A 306 -9.01 66.16 1.69
CA THR A 306 -9.91 65.10 1.16
C THR A 306 -10.10 65.16 -0.37
N LEU A 307 -10.28 66.36 -0.95
CA LEU A 307 -10.44 66.52 -2.40
C LEU A 307 -9.14 66.24 -3.17
N GLY A 308 -8.00 66.74 -2.67
CA GLY A 308 -6.68 66.47 -3.26
C GLY A 308 -6.34 64.97 -3.25
N THR A 309 -6.62 64.29 -2.13
CA THR A 309 -6.40 62.84 -1.99
C THR A 309 -7.26 62.02 -2.96
N LEU A 310 -8.49 62.49 -3.25
CA LEU A 310 -9.42 61.86 -4.17
C LEU A 310 -9.03 62.11 -5.65
N ASP A 311 -8.56 63.32 -5.96
CA ASP A 311 -8.03 63.68 -7.29
C ASP A 311 -6.75 62.90 -7.63
N GLU A 312 -5.83 62.79 -6.67
CA GLU A 312 -4.62 61.99 -6.84
C GLU A 312 -4.96 60.51 -7.06
N TRP A 313 -5.94 59.97 -6.31
CA TRP A 313 -6.40 58.60 -6.51
C TRP A 313 -6.87 58.35 -7.94
N ILE A 314 -7.72 59.22 -8.50
CA ILE A 314 -8.22 59.01 -9.87
C ILE A 314 -7.09 59.17 -10.90
N ARG A 315 -6.13 60.09 -10.69
CA ARG A 315 -4.96 60.24 -11.58
C ARG A 315 -4.12 58.96 -11.61
N ILE A 316 -3.77 58.42 -10.45
CA ILE A 316 -3.03 57.15 -10.31
C ILE A 316 -3.76 56.02 -11.04
N VAL A 317 -5.08 55.92 -10.85
CA VAL A 317 -5.92 54.90 -11.50
C VAL A 317 -5.96 55.06 -13.02
N ILE A 318 -6.11 56.28 -13.54
CA ILE A 318 -6.16 56.55 -14.99
C ILE A 318 -4.80 56.28 -15.63
N GLN A 319 -3.73 56.76 -15.01
CA GLN A 319 -2.36 56.62 -15.49
C GLN A 319 -1.80 55.20 -15.30
N LYS A 320 -2.54 54.33 -14.60
CA LYS A 320 -2.13 52.95 -14.27
C LYS A 320 -0.77 52.93 -13.58
N GLU A 321 -0.53 53.90 -12.70
CA GLU A 321 0.73 53.95 -11.95
C GLU A 321 0.87 52.72 -11.05
N LYS A 322 2.13 52.32 -10.82
CA LYS A 322 2.43 51.15 -10.01
C LYS A 322 2.03 51.41 -8.56
N THR A 323 1.18 50.55 -8.02
CA THR A 323 0.77 50.61 -6.61
C THR A 323 1.87 50.05 -5.71
N THR A 324 1.93 50.54 -4.47
CA THR A 324 2.92 50.08 -3.50
C THR A 324 2.60 48.68 -2.98
N PHE A 325 1.31 48.38 -2.83
CA PHE A 325 0.84 47.08 -2.34
C PHE A 325 0.06 46.35 -3.43
N GLU A 326 0.28 45.05 -3.51
CA GLU A 326 -0.50 44.20 -4.40
C GLU A 326 -1.94 44.04 -3.90
N ARG A 327 -2.87 44.11 -4.85
CA ARG A 327 -4.31 43.94 -4.62
C ARG A 327 -4.91 43.06 -5.70
N PRO A 328 -6.05 42.38 -5.43
CA PRO A 328 -6.69 41.52 -6.42
C PRO A 328 -7.22 42.34 -7.60
N VAL A 329 -6.46 42.44 -8.69
CA VAL A 329 -6.89 43.17 -9.90
C VAL A 329 -7.88 42.34 -10.73
N GLU A 330 -7.75 41.00 -10.75
CA GLU A 330 -8.66 40.09 -11.45
C GLU A 330 -9.94 39.78 -10.65
N SER A 331 -10.59 40.81 -10.09
CA SER A 331 -11.83 40.65 -9.32
C SER A 331 -12.82 41.76 -9.60
N VAL A 332 -14.06 41.40 -9.96
CA VAL A 332 -15.14 42.37 -10.25
C VAL A 332 -15.49 43.25 -9.05
N PHE A 333 -15.25 42.75 -7.82
CA PHE A 333 -15.61 43.45 -6.58
C PHE A 333 -14.47 44.28 -6.00
N SER A 334 -13.27 44.17 -6.56
CA SER A 334 -12.10 44.88 -6.06
C SER A 334 -11.98 46.24 -6.75
N PRO A 335 -11.83 47.37 -6.01
CA PRO A 335 -11.48 48.65 -6.60
C PRO A 335 -10.16 48.61 -7.38
N ALA A 336 -9.23 47.73 -6.98
CA ALA A 336 -7.98 47.54 -7.70
C ALA A 336 -8.17 46.97 -9.12
N SER A 337 -9.34 46.43 -9.46
CA SER A 337 -9.65 46.00 -10.83
C SER A 337 -9.59 47.12 -11.86
N LEU A 338 -9.67 48.38 -11.42
CA LEU A 338 -9.45 49.53 -12.31
C LEU A 338 -8.01 49.58 -12.86
N PHE A 339 -7.03 48.92 -12.23
CA PHE A 339 -5.64 48.89 -12.69
C PHE A 339 -5.36 47.84 -13.76
N ILE A 340 -6.34 47.03 -14.16
CA ILE A 340 -6.12 46.01 -15.18
C ILE A 340 -5.70 46.68 -16.50
N ASP A 341 -4.60 46.19 -17.08
CA ASP A 341 -4.22 46.58 -18.42
C ASP A 341 -5.27 46.07 -19.42
N LEU A 342 -5.79 47.02 -20.19
CA LEU A 342 -6.83 46.80 -21.19
C LEU A 342 -6.24 46.33 -22.53
N LYS A 343 -4.91 46.35 -22.67
CA LYS A 343 -4.24 45.69 -23.78
C LYS A 343 -4.49 44.19 -23.67
N ILE A 344 -5.34 43.69 -24.55
CA ILE A 344 -5.60 42.27 -24.73
C ILE A 344 -4.30 41.67 -25.29
N VAL A 345 -3.60 40.86 -24.49
CA VAL A 345 -2.55 39.96 -24.98
C VAL A 345 -3.19 38.69 -25.52
#